data_AF-A0A4Q2UBS8-F1
#
_entry.id   AF-A0A4Q2UBS8-F1
#
_cell.length_a   1.000
_cell.length_b   1.000
_cell.length_c   1.000
_cell.angle_alpha   90.00
_cell.angle_beta   90.00
_cell.angle_gamma   90.00
#
_symmetry.space_group_name_H-M   'P 1'
#
loop_
_entity.id
_entity.type
_entity.pdbx_description
1 polymer ?
#
loop_
_entity_poly.entity_id
_entity_poly.type
_entity_poly.pdbx_seq_one_letter_code
_entity_poly.pdbx_strand_id
1 'polypeptide(L)'
;MPVTLEVESNTLVIVGNFNPAIFQPYWFFSQDLIGEDEAQKAQISVVHPDITSFQTESFQITVEPERVSLIPLETIGIGIFDLALRLFGDCLPQTPLRALGINYLSHFRVSSEKVQNSFGDILAPKEPWGKWGEQLNQPAPKGSQNRISKETRAGGLRSISMTKYGRDDEKKGFTQVKIEPSATYRPGVYVEVNNHFDLEKPIKGEDNSSIFARLGDVYDSSIEQSKSFVEHFMTTCSIIERDHV
;
A
#
# COMPACT_ATOMS: atom_id res chain seq x y z
N MET A 1 4.24 15.70 -21.17
CA MET A 1 5.24 14.80 -20.55
C MET A 1 4.67 13.41 -20.59
N PRO A 2 5.44 12.36 -20.90
CA PRO A 2 4.94 10.99 -20.86
C PRO A 2 4.51 10.61 -19.43
N VAL A 3 3.67 9.59 -19.29
CA VAL A 3 3.34 8.98 -18.00
C VAL A 3 4.63 8.50 -17.31
N THR A 4 4.86 8.92 -16.06
CA THR A 4 6.07 8.61 -15.29
C THR A 4 5.72 8.06 -13.91
N LEU A 5 6.30 6.92 -13.54
CA LEU A 5 6.25 6.42 -12.17
C LEU A 5 7.11 7.34 -11.29
N GLU A 6 6.54 7.87 -10.21
CA GLU A 6 7.20 8.84 -9.33
C GLU A 6 7.57 8.23 -7.98
N VAL A 7 6.70 7.37 -7.45
CA VAL A 7 6.88 6.69 -6.16
C VAL A 7 6.38 5.27 -6.29
N GLU A 8 7.14 4.35 -5.73
CA GLU A 8 6.67 3.02 -5.36
C GLU A 8 7.05 2.71 -3.92
N SER A 9 6.18 2.01 -3.20
CA SER A 9 6.45 1.59 -1.83
C SER A 9 5.71 0.30 -1.53
N ASN A 10 6.37 -0.58 -0.78
CA ASN A 10 5.80 -1.83 -0.30
C ASN A 10 5.61 -1.72 1.20
N THR A 11 4.49 -2.17 1.73
CA THR A 11 4.28 -2.21 3.19
C THR A 11 3.76 -3.57 3.57
N LEU A 12 4.39 -4.17 4.57
CA LEU A 12 3.91 -5.40 5.17
C LEU A 12 3.08 -5.06 6.40
N VAL A 13 1.85 -5.53 6.45
CA VAL A 13 0.94 -5.34 7.57
C VAL A 13 0.62 -6.71 8.17
N ILE A 14 0.79 -6.85 9.47
CA ILE A 14 0.51 -8.10 10.18
C ILE A 14 -0.56 -7.79 11.22
N VAL A 15 -1.64 -8.54 11.19
CA VAL A 15 -2.77 -8.39 12.11
C VAL A 15 -2.72 -9.52 13.13
N GLY A 16 -2.83 -9.18 14.40
CA GLY A 16 -2.61 -10.14 15.49
C GLY A 16 -3.04 -9.61 16.84
N ASN A 17 -2.31 -10.00 17.88
CA ASN A 17 -2.40 -9.45 19.22
C ASN A 17 -0.98 -9.18 19.72
N PHE A 18 -0.62 -7.91 19.86
CA PHE A 18 0.74 -7.44 20.13
C PHE A 18 0.78 -6.64 21.43
N ASN A 19 1.96 -6.62 22.04
CA ASN A 19 2.27 -5.68 23.12
C ASN A 19 3.22 -4.60 22.57
N PRO A 20 2.72 -3.42 22.15
CA PRO A 20 3.56 -2.37 21.57
C PRO A 20 4.80 -2.01 22.40
N ALA A 21 4.70 -2.08 23.73
CA ALA A 21 5.78 -1.66 24.62
C ALA A 21 7.08 -2.48 24.49
N ILE A 22 7.02 -3.70 23.94
CA ILE A 22 8.22 -4.53 23.72
C ILE A 22 8.99 -4.13 22.45
N PHE A 23 8.33 -3.50 21.48
CA PHE A 23 8.90 -3.21 20.16
C PHE A 23 9.72 -1.93 20.21
N GLN A 24 10.89 -1.97 20.83
CA GLN A 24 11.80 -0.81 20.91
C GLN A 24 13.09 -1.09 20.14
N PRO A 25 13.80 -0.07 19.62
CA PRO A 25 15.05 -0.27 18.88
C PRO A 25 16.06 -1.15 19.63
N TYR A 26 16.24 -0.92 20.93
CA TYR A 26 17.14 -1.73 21.76
C TYR A 26 16.69 -3.20 21.88
N TRP A 27 15.38 -3.46 21.90
CA TRP A 27 14.87 -4.83 21.88
C TRP A 27 15.18 -5.51 20.54
N PHE A 28 15.01 -4.82 19.40
CA PHE A 28 15.38 -5.35 18.08
C PHE A 28 16.87 -5.69 18.02
N PHE A 29 17.74 -4.85 18.57
CA PHE A 29 19.17 -5.15 18.71
C PHE A 29 19.43 -6.38 19.58
N SER A 30 18.76 -6.50 20.73
CA SER A 30 18.90 -7.66 21.63
C SER A 30 18.45 -8.99 21.01
N GLN A 31 17.68 -8.92 19.92
CA GLN A 31 17.18 -10.06 19.14
C GLN A 31 17.99 -10.26 17.84
N ASP A 32 19.12 -9.56 17.67
CA ASP A 32 19.94 -9.58 16.46
C ASP A 32 19.16 -9.26 15.16
N LEU A 33 18.10 -8.44 15.27
CA LEU A 33 17.29 -8.01 14.11
C LEU A 33 17.88 -6.78 13.41
N ILE A 34 18.57 -5.93 14.16
CA ILE A 34 19.27 -4.73 13.68
C ILE A 34 20.64 -4.60 14.35
N GLY A 35 21.55 -3.84 13.75
CA GLY A 35 22.86 -3.56 14.33
C GLY A 35 22.81 -2.56 15.51
N GLU A 36 23.86 -2.53 16.32
CA GLU A 36 23.95 -1.60 17.46
C GLU A 36 23.86 -0.13 17.02
N ASP A 37 24.63 0.24 15.99
CA ASP A 37 24.62 1.59 15.43
C ASP A 37 23.23 2.00 14.92
N GLU A 38 22.52 1.07 14.27
CA GLU A 38 21.17 1.29 13.76
C GLU A 38 20.17 1.49 14.91
N ALA A 39 20.29 0.70 15.98
CA ALA A 39 19.46 0.85 17.17
C ALA A 39 19.70 2.17 17.92
N GLN A 40 20.95 2.64 18.00
CA GLN A 40 21.30 3.90 18.65
C GLN A 40 20.83 5.13 17.84
N LYS A 41 20.88 5.04 16.50
CA LYS A 41 20.46 6.13 15.60
C LYS A 41 18.96 6.12 15.29
N ALA A 42 18.24 5.07 15.70
CA ALA A 42 16.81 4.94 15.45
C ALA A 42 16.04 6.16 15.98
N GLN A 43 15.21 6.75 15.11
CA GLN A 43 14.35 7.87 15.45
C GLN A 43 13.07 7.33 16.07
N ILE A 44 12.96 7.46 17.40
CA ILE A 44 11.77 7.06 18.13
C ILE A 44 10.72 8.16 18.02
N SER A 45 9.59 7.85 17.42
CA SER A 45 8.45 8.78 17.34
C SER A 45 7.58 8.68 18.59
N VAL A 46 7.25 7.47 19.05
CA VAL A 46 6.43 7.22 20.23
C VAL A 46 6.70 5.84 20.82
N VAL A 47 6.64 5.72 22.15
CA VAL A 47 6.61 4.44 22.88
C VAL A 47 5.54 4.54 23.95
N HIS A 48 4.45 3.79 23.79
CA HIS A 48 3.30 3.74 24.68
C HIS A 48 2.69 2.33 24.67
N PRO A 49 2.02 1.86 25.73
CA PRO A 49 1.33 0.57 25.71
C PRO A 49 0.35 0.36 24.54
N ASP A 50 -0.21 1.44 24.01
CA ASP A 50 -1.16 1.39 22.88
C ASP A 50 -0.51 1.63 21.51
N ILE A 51 0.71 2.14 21.46
CA ILE A 51 1.41 2.38 20.19
C ILE A 51 2.91 2.54 20.42
N THR A 52 3.69 1.86 19.59
CA THR A 52 5.12 2.13 19.45
C THR A 52 5.45 2.37 18.00
N SER A 53 6.16 3.45 17.70
CA SER A 53 6.60 3.77 16.35
C SER A 53 8.02 4.30 16.39
N PHE A 54 8.88 3.71 15.57
CA PHE A 54 10.24 4.19 15.36
C PHE A 54 10.67 3.93 13.93
N GLN A 55 11.71 4.64 13.52
CA GLN A 55 12.31 4.55 12.21
C GLN A 55 13.80 4.28 12.35
N THR A 56 14.30 3.29 11.62
CA THR A 56 15.73 3.02 11.46
C THR A 56 16.23 3.55 10.13
N GLU A 57 17.50 3.28 9.78
CA GLU A 57 18.02 3.57 8.45
C GLU A 57 17.39 2.67 7.37
N SER A 58 16.94 1.45 7.73
CA SER A 58 16.42 0.46 6.78
C SER A 58 14.89 0.34 6.73
N PHE A 59 14.19 0.61 7.82
CA PHE A 59 12.72 0.50 7.84
C PHE A 59 12.08 1.41 8.89
N GLN A 60 10.80 1.67 8.70
CA GLN A 60 9.90 2.21 9.72
C GLN A 60 8.98 1.09 10.20
N ILE A 61 8.78 1.03 11.52
CA ILE A 61 7.82 0.14 12.16
C ILE A 61 6.83 0.95 12.98
N THR A 62 5.56 0.57 12.88
CA THR A 62 4.50 1.03 13.77
C THR A 62 3.76 -0.19 14.31
N VAL A 63 3.68 -0.29 15.63
CA VAL A 63 3.02 -1.38 16.35
C VAL A 63 1.90 -0.84 17.20
N GLU A 64 0.71 -1.35 16.96
CA GLU A 64 -0.53 -1.15 17.70
C GLU A 64 -0.97 -2.52 18.27
N PRO A 65 -1.88 -2.59 19.26
CA PRO A 65 -2.30 -3.85 19.88
C PRO A 65 -2.79 -4.91 18.91
N GLU A 66 -3.36 -4.50 17.77
CA GLU A 66 -3.90 -5.43 16.78
C GLU A 66 -3.15 -5.45 15.45
N ARG A 67 -2.16 -4.57 15.27
CA ARG A 67 -1.55 -4.33 13.96
C ARG A 67 -0.09 -3.95 14.08
N VAL A 68 0.75 -4.61 13.28
CA VAL A 68 2.14 -4.23 13.03
C VAL A 68 2.24 -3.80 11.58
N SER A 69 2.80 -2.63 11.31
CA SER A 69 3.09 -2.14 9.96
C SER A 69 4.59 -1.96 9.82
N LEU A 70 5.15 -2.55 8.76
CA LEU A 70 6.57 -2.51 8.42
C LEU A 70 6.71 -1.89 7.04
N ILE A 71 7.40 -0.75 6.97
CA ILE A 71 7.64 0.02 5.75
C ILE A 71 9.15 0.04 5.51
N PRO A 72 9.67 -0.53 4.41
CA PRO A 72 11.07 -0.41 4.05
C PRO A 72 11.38 1.03 3.64
N LEU A 73 12.55 1.52 4.02
CA LEU A 73 13.12 2.76 3.52
C LEU A 73 14.16 2.39 2.48
N GLU A 74 14.10 3.04 1.32
CA GLU A 74 14.83 2.60 0.13
C GLU A 74 16.31 2.29 0.42
N THR A 75 16.77 1.20 -0.20
CA THR A 75 18.18 0.83 -0.39
C THR A 75 18.98 0.44 0.85
N ILE A 76 18.69 -0.72 1.46
CA ILE A 76 19.69 -1.71 1.93
C ILE A 76 18.99 -2.99 2.41
N GLY A 77 19.18 -4.08 1.65
CA GLY A 77 19.57 -5.39 2.18
C GLY A 77 18.59 -6.27 2.95
N ILE A 78 17.53 -5.75 3.57
CA ILE A 78 16.59 -6.59 4.34
C ILE A 78 15.28 -6.71 3.58
N GLY A 79 14.94 -7.93 3.16
CA GLY A 79 13.59 -8.25 2.75
C GLY A 79 12.66 -7.96 3.93
N ILE A 80 11.74 -7.00 3.80
CA ILE A 80 10.78 -6.67 4.88
C ILE A 80 9.99 -7.92 5.34
N PHE A 81 9.83 -8.87 4.42
CA PHE A 81 9.29 -10.19 4.68
C PHE A 81 10.23 -11.05 5.55
N ASP A 82 11.54 -11.07 5.29
CA ASP A 82 12.53 -11.76 6.12
C ASP A 82 12.60 -11.17 7.53
N LEU A 83 12.50 -9.85 7.66
CA LEU A 83 12.41 -9.20 8.98
C LEU A 83 11.18 -9.69 9.74
N ALA A 84 10.03 -9.74 9.09
CA ALA A 84 8.80 -10.25 9.70
C ALA A 84 8.90 -11.74 10.05
N LEU A 85 9.50 -12.55 9.17
CA LEU A 85 9.77 -13.96 9.41
C LEU A 85 10.65 -14.15 10.66
N ARG A 86 11.76 -13.43 10.79
CA ARG A 86 12.61 -13.52 11.99
C ARG A 86 11.90 -13.02 13.25
N LEU A 87 11.22 -11.88 13.13
CA LEU A 87 10.51 -11.24 14.25
C LEU A 87 9.43 -12.16 14.83
N PHE A 88 8.59 -12.75 13.98
CA PHE A 88 7.47 -13.56 14.44
C PHE A 88 7.75 -15.05 14.45
N GLY A 89 8.66 -15.56 13.65
CA GLY A 89 9.08 -16.96 13.62
C GLY A 89 10.09 -17.29 14.71
N ASP A 90 11.10 -16.45 14.93
CA ASP A 90 12.20 -16.75 15.86
C ASP A 90 12.00 -16.06 17.21
N CYS A 91 11.74 -14.75 17.21
CA CYS A 91 11.71 -13.95 18.45
C CYS A 91 10.37 -14.05 19.18
N LEU A 92 9.26 -14.09 18.41
CA LEU A 92 7.89 -14.07 18.95
C LEU A 92 7.02 -15.21 18.37
N PRO A 93 7.48 -16.49 18.42
CA PRO A 93 6.86 -17.65 17.75
C PRO A 93 5.42 -17.94 18.17
N GLN A 94 5.05 -17.52 19.39
CA GLN A 94 3.76 -17.80 20.01
C GLN A 94 2.78 -16.62 19.92
N THR A 95 3.15 -15.54 19.23
CA THR A 95 2.26 -14.39 19.04
C THR A 95 1.10 -14.77 18.13
N PRO A 96 -0.16 -14.61 18.55
CA PRO A 96 -1.30 -14.95 17.71
C PRO A 96 -1.40 -14.03 16.50
N LEU A 97 -1.19 -14.59 15.31
CA LEU A 97 -1.38 -13.90 14.03
C LEU A 97 -2.73 -14.30 13.41
N ARG A 98 -3.39 -13.33 12.79
CA ARG A 98 -4.73 -13.48 12.19
C ARG A 98 -4.73 -13.20 10.70
N ALA A 99 -3.96 -12.21 10.24
CA ALA A 99 -3.87 -11.88 8.82
C ALA A 99 -2.49 -11.28 8.49
N LEU A 100 -2.13 -11.38 7.20
CA LEU A 100 -0.99 -10.70 6.60
C LEU A 100 -1.50 -9.87 5.41
N GLY A 101 -1.09 -8.62 5.29
CA GLY A 101 -1.34 -7.75 4.16
C GLY A 101 -0.03 -7.37 3.50
N ILE A 102 0.12 -7.68 2.20
CA ILE A 102 1.21 -7.17 1.37
C ILE A 102 0.62 -6.02 0.55
N ASN A 103 0.95 -4.79 0.94
CA ASN A 103 0.46 -3.58 0.29
C ASN A 103 1.52 -3.05 -0.66
N TYR A 104 1.12 -2.78 -1.91
CA TYR A 104 1.91 -2.06 -2.90
C TYR A 104 1.23 -0.72 -3.16
N LEU A 105 2.00 0.35 -3.09
CA LEU A 105 1.54 1.71 -3.27
C LEU A 105 2.35 2.35 -4.39
N SER A 106 1.68 3.03 -5.32
CA SER A 106 2.36 3.83 -6.32
C SER A 106 1.69 5.18 -6.57
N HIS A 107 2.53 6.13 -6.95
CA HIS A 107 2.09 7.36 -7.58
C HIS A 107 2.75 7.47 -8.95
N PHE A 108 1.95 7.72 -9.98
CA PHE A 108 2.48 8.08 -11.30
C PHE A 108 1.88 9.40 -11.79
N ARG A 109 2.71 10.20 -12.46
CA ARG A 109 2.31 11.45 -13.07
C ARG A 109 1.76 11.18 -14.47
N VAL A 110 0.77 11.98 -14.87
CA VAL A 110 0.25 11.99 -16.24
C VAL A 110 0.49 13.38 -16.86
N SER A 111 0.36 13.48 -18.18
CA SER A 111 0.64 14.72 -18.92
C SER A 111 -0.30 15.88 -18.59
N SER A 112 -1.56 15.62 -18.22
CA SER A 112 -2.59 16.65 -18.06
C SER A 112 -3.76 16.19 -17.19
N GLU A 113 -4.49 17.14 -16.62
CA GLU A 113 -5.77 16.89 -15.95
C GLU A 113 -6.81 16.26 -16.88
N LYS A 114 -6.76 16.60 -18.18
CA LYS A 114 -7.62 15.99 -19.19
C LYS A 114 -7.41 14.47 -19.24
N VAL A 115 -6.17 14.01 -19.29
CA VAL A 115 -5.82 12.58 -19.31
C VAL A 115 -6.24 11.89 -18.01
N GLN A 116 -5.93 12.50 -16.86
CA GLN A 116 -6.36 12.00 -15.55
C GLN A 116 -7.90 11.84 -15.48
N ASN A 117 -8.61 12.84 -15.99
CA ASN A 117 -10.06 12.88 -16.02
C ASN A 117 -10.66 11.84 -16.97
N SER A 118 -10.10 11.68 -18.17
CA SER A 118 -10.50 10.65 -19.13
C SER A 118 -10.26 9.24 -18.57
N PHE A 119 -9.13 9.02 -17.89
CA PHE A 119 -8.86 7.76 -17.20
C PHE A 119 -9.91 7.48 -16.12
N GLY A 120 -10.25 8.48 -15.32
CA GLY A 120 -11.33 8.39 -14.33
C GLY A 120 -12.70 8.07 -14.95
N ASP A 121 -12.98 8.55 -16.16
CA ASP A 121 -14.24 8.28 -16.87
C ASP A 121 -14.32 6.87 -17.44
N ILE A 122 -13.19 6.27 -17.79
CA ILE A 122 -13.13 4.85 -18.17
C ILE A 122 -13.47 3.97 -16.97
N LEU A 123 -12.92 4.30 -15.79
CA LEU A 123 -13.12 3.53 -14.56
C LEU A 123 -14.51 3.74 -13.95
N ALA A 124 -15.04 4.96 -14.04
CA ALA A 124 -16.34 5.34 -13.51
C ALA A 124 -17.12 6.15 -14.57
N PRO A 125 -17.75 5.48 -15.55
CA PRO A 125 -18.54 6.14 -16.57
C PRO A 125 -19.66 6.99 -15.97
N LYS A 126 -19.99 8.11 -16.62
CA LYS A 126 -20.97 9.08 -16.10
C LYS A 126 -22.39 8.81 -16.56
N GLU A 127 -22.54 8.05 -17.63
CA GLU A 127 -23.82 7.69 -18.25
C GLU A 127 -24.79 7.05 -17.25
N PRO A 128 -24.38 6.09 -16.38
CA PRO A 128 -25.27 5.49 -15.39
C PRO A 128 -25.77 6.48 -14.32
N TRP A 129 -25.14 7.66 -14.19
CA TRP A 129 -25.51 8.70 -13.24
C TRP A 129 -26.53 9.70 -13.80
N GLY A 130 -26.97 9.50 -15.05
CA GLY A 130 -27.97 10.32 -15.72
C GLY A 130 -27.59 11.80 -15.81
N LYS A 131 -28.59 12.69 -15.70
CA LYS A 131 -28.41 14.14 -15.81
C LYS A 131 -27.40 14.73 -14.82
N TRP A 132 -27.24 14.11 -13.65
CA TRP A 132 -26.25 14.55 -12.68
C TRP A 132 -24.83 14.24 -13.14
N GLY A 133 -24.60 13.07 -13.74
CA GLY A 133 -23.33 12.70 -14.38
C GLY A 133 -22.94 13.69 -15.48
N GLU A 134 -23.90 14.09 -16.33
CA GLU A 134 -23.68 15.11 -17.37
C GLU A 134 -23.19 16.45 -16.81
N GLN A 135 -23.67 16.85 -15.63
CA GLN A 135 -23.25 18.09 -14.97
C GLN A 135 -21.78 18.06 -14.56
N LEU A 136 -21.21 16.88 -14.27
CA LEU A 136 -19.81 16.73 -13.88
C LEU A 136 -18.83 17.09 -15.01
N ASN A 137 -19.27 17.00 -16.27
CA ASN A 137 -18.50 17.37 -17.45
C ASN A 137 -18.54 18.87 -17.78
N GLN A 138 -19.42 19.62 -17.14
CA GLN A 138 -19.54 21.06 -17.37
C GLN A 138 -18.38 21.82 -16.71
N PRO A 139 -18.00 23.01 -17.19
CA PRO A 139 -16.98 23.82 -16.52
C PRO A 139 -17.37 24.12 -15.06
N ALA A 140 -16.39 24.09 -14.16
CA ALA A 140 -16.63 24.43 -12.76
C ALA A 140 -17.26 25.84 -12.63
N PRO A 141 -18.22 26.05 -11.69
CA PRO A 141 -18.83 27.36 -11.48
C PRO A 141 -17.79 28.43 -11.16
N LYS A 142 -17.99 29.64 -11.71
CA LYS A 142 -17.15 30.81 -11.41
C LYS A 142 -17.19 31.08 -9.90
N GLY A 143 -16.04 31.05 -9.24
CA GLY A 143 -15.91 31.23 -7.79
C GLY A 143 -15.72 29.94 -6.99
N SER A 144 -15.65 28.77 -7.64
CA SER A 144 -15.18 27.54 -7.00
C SER A 144 -13.78 27.75 -6.42
N GLN A 145 -13.63 27.55 -5.11
CA GLN A 145 -12.36 27.77 -4.40
C GLN A 145 -11.28 26.73 -4.74
N ASN A 146 -11.62 25.67 -5.51
CA ASN A 146 -10.63 24.73 -6.02
C ASN A 146 -9.90 25.35 -7.22
N ARG A 147 -8.85 26.12 -6.90
CA ARG A 147 -7.90 26.79 -7.82
C ARG A 147 -7.06 25.80 -8.64
N ILE A 148 -7.69 25.02 -9.51
CA ILE A 148 -6.97 24.14 -10.43
C ILE A 148 -7.52 24.37 -11.83
N SER A 149 -6.80 25.17 -12.62
CA SER A 149 -7.00 25.46 -14.06
C SER A 149 -8.37 26.02 -14.52
N LYS A 150 -8.40 26.78 -15.62
CA LYS A 150 -9.65 27.23 -16.30
C LYS A 150 -10.34 26.10 -17.06
N GLU A 151 -9.77 24.91 -17.04
CA GLU A 151 -10.14 23.73 -17.83
C GLU A 151 -10.75 22.62 -16.96
N THR A 152 -10.87 22.84 -15.63
CA THR A 152 -11.50 21.89 -14.72
C THR A 152 -13.00 21.83 -14.96
N ARG A 153 -13.42 20.65 -15.41
CA ARG A 153 -14.80 20.20 -15.29
C ARG A 153 -15.26 20.20 -13.82
N ALA A 154 -16.56 20.25 -13.58
CA ALA A 154 -17.18 20.46 -12.28
C ALA A 154 -16.94 19.30 -11.29
N GLY A 155 -16.60 18.10 -11.77
CA GLY A 155 -16.26 16.97 -10.91
C GLY A 155 -15.62 15.80 -11.65
N GLY A 156 -15.40 14.69 -10.95
CA GLY A 156 -14.75 13.51 -11.51
C GLY A 156 -14.49 12.46 -10.43
N LEU A 157 -13.82 11.38 -10.83
CA LEU A 157 -13.44 10.30 -9.92
C LEU A 157 -12.62 10.84 -8.74
N ARG A 158 -13.06 10.49 -7.53
CA ARG A 158 -12.33 10.78 -6.27
C ARG A 158 -11.63 9.55 -5.72
N SER A 159 -12.33 8.41 -5.75
CA SER A 159 -11.82 7.13 -5.30
C SER A 159 -12.67 6.02 -5.89
N ILE A 160 -12.03 4.96 -6.36
CA ILE A 160 -12.68 3.70 -6.70
C ILE A 160 -11.88 2.57 -6.06
N SER A 161 -12.58 1.57 -5.53
CA SER A 161 -11.96 0.37 -4.99
C SER A 161 -12.70 -0.85 -5.52
N MET A 162 -11.94 -1.87 -5.92
CA MET A 162 -12.45 -3.15 -6.38
C MET A 162 -11.77 -4.27 -5.60
N THR A 163 -12.56 -5.22 -5.10
CA THR A 163 -12.08 -6.37 -4.34
C THR A 163 -12.41 -7.66 -5.07
N LYS A 164 -11.40 -8.50 -5.30
CA LYS A 164 -11.54 -9.88 -5.75
C LYS A 164 -11.39 -10.81 -4.55
N TYR A 165 -12.47 -11.48 -4.18
CA TYR A 165 -12.43 -12.60 -3.24
C TYR A 165 -12.03 -13.88 -3.96
N GLY A 166 -11.28 -14.75 -3.26
CA GLY A 166 -10.67 -15.92 -3.87
C GLY A 166 -9.41 -15.53 -4.63
N ARG A 167 -8.27 -15.97 -4.09
CA ARG A 167 -6.95 -15.69 -4.66
C ARG A 167 -6.57 -16.76 -5.67
N ASP A 168 -5.80 -16.37 -6.67
CA ASP A 168 -5.33 -17.28 -7.75
C ASP A 168 -4.29 -18.30 -7.24
N ASP A 169 -3.70 -18.03 -6.07
CA ASP A 169 -2.75 -18.90 -5.36
C ASP A 169 -3.43 -19.91 -4.41
N GLU A 170 -4.77 -20.02 -4.48
CA GLU A 170 -5.62 -20.85 -3.61
C GLU A 170 -5.54 -20.53 -2.11
N LYS A 171 -4.82 -19.46 -1.71
CA LYS A 171 -4.78 -19.02 -0.31
C LYS A 171 -6.05 -18.26 0.05
N LYS A 172 -6.45 -18.34 1.31
CA LYS A 172 -7.59 -17.57 1.84
C LYS A 172 -7.23 -16.10 1.92
N GLY A 173 -8.19 -15.26 1.53
CA GLY A 173 -8.06 -13.81 1.56
C GLY A 173 -8.62 -13.17 0.31
N PHE A 174 -8.10 -11.99 -0.03
CA PHE A 174 -8.57 -11.20 -1.16
C PHE A 174 -7.44 -10.32 -1.72
N THR A 175 -7.65 -9.85 -2.95
CA THR A 175 -6.87 -8.73 -3.51
C THR A 175 -7.81 -7.55 -3.68
N GLN A 176 -7.42 -6.39 -3.14
CA GLN A 176 -8.15 -5.15 -3.33
C GLN A 176 -7.26 -4.16 -4.07
N VAL A 177 -7.79 -3.53 -5.11
CA VAL A 177 -7.14 -2.45 -5.85
C VAL A 177 -7.94 -1.18 -5.63
N LYS A 178 -7.26 -0.10 -5.27
CA LYS A 178 -7.84 1.22 -5.04
C LYS A 178 -7.11 2.25 -5.90
N ILE A 179 -7.87 3.13 -6.54
CA ILE A 179 -7.37 4.14 -7.47
C ILE A 179 -7.96 5.50 -7.09
N GLU A 180 -7.10 6.52 -6.98
CA GLU A 180 -7.48 7.89 -6.66
C GLU A 180 -6.66 8.90 -7.47
N PRO A 181 -7.11 10.17 -7.60
CA PRO A 181 -6.20 11.25 -7.97
C PRO A 181 -5.08 11.39 -6.93
N SER A 182 -3.83 11.45 -7.40
CA SER A 182 -2.67 11.64 -6.54
C SER A 182 -2.73 13.01 -5.84
N ALA A 183 -2.66 13.01 -4.51
CA ALA A 183 -2.58 14.23 -3.72
C ALA A 183 -1.20 14.92 -3.87
N THR A 184 -0.15 14.11 -4.07
CA THR A 184 1.27 14.50 -4.09
C THR A 184 1.74 14.95 -5.47
N TYR A 185 1.32 14.26 -6.53
CA TYR A 185 1.76 14.53 -7.91
C TYR A 185 0.58 14.96 -8.75
N ARG A 186 0.58 16.23 -9.19
CA ARG A 186 -0.55 16.81 -9.94
C ARG A 186 -0.10 17.28 -11.33
N PRO A 187 -0.80 16.88 -12.40
CA PRO A 187 -1.81 15.81 -12.44
C PRO A 187 -1.16 14.41 -12.30
N GLY A 188 -1.81 13.50 -11.56
CA GLY A 188 -1.26 12.17 -11.31
C GLY A 188 -2.25 11.21 -10.67
N VAL A 189 -1.96 9.93 -10.70
CA VAL A 189 -2.82 8.86 -10.19
C VAL A 189 -2.11 8.18 -9.03
N TYR A 190 -2.89 7.87 -8.00
CA TYR A 190 -2.51 7.05 -6.88
C TYR A 190 -3.13 5.66 -7.06
N VAL A 191 -2.33 4.63 -6.87
CA VAL A 191 -2.78 3.23 -6.87
C VAL A 191 -2.32 2.55 -5.60
N GLU A 192 -3.22 1.84 -4.95
CA GLU A 192 -2.95 1.00 -3.80
C GLU A 192 -3.47 -0.40 -4.10
N VAL A 193 -2.61 -1.40 -3.96
CA VAL A 193 -2.96 -2.82 -4.09
C VAL A 193 -2.71 -3.47 -2.75
N ASN A 194 -3.77 -3.99 -2.13
CA ASN A 194 -3.70 -4.76 -0.90
C ASN A 194 -3.91 -6.25 -1.22
N ASN A 195 -2.86 -7.04 -1.04
CA ASN A 195 -2.93 -8.50 -1.04
C ASN A 195 -3.10 -8.99 0.39
N HIS A 196 -4.34 -9.26 0.76
CA HIS A 196 -4.71 -9.73 2.09
C HIS A 196 -4.74 -11.26 2.13
N PHE A 197 -4.11 -11.82 3.16
CA PHE A 197 -4.07 -13.24 3.47
C PHE A 197 -4.70 -13.47 4.84
N ASP A 198 -5.73 -14.30 4.89
CA ASP A 198 -6.25 -14.81 6.15
C ASP A 198 -5.32 -15.92 6.62
N LEU A 199 -4.77 -15.77 7.82
CA LEU A 199 -3.92 -16.80 8.40
C LEU A 199 -4.80 -17.82 9.10
N GLU A 200 -4.62 -19.09 8.76
CA GLU A 200 -5.28 -20.16 9.48
C GLU A 200 -4.78 -20.19 10.92
N LYS A 201 -5.66 -20.59 11.85
CA LYS A 201 -5.24 -20.76 13.25
C LYS A 201 -4.07 -21.74 13.27
N PRO A 202 -2.97 -21.42 13.97
CA PRO A 202 -1.86 -22.35 14.08
C PRO A 202 -2.38 -23.68 14.62
N ILE A 203 -1.97 -24.77 13.96
CA ILE A 203 -2.24 -26.12 14.46
C ILE A 203 -1.55 -26.21 15.83
N LYS A 204 -2.19 -26.87 16.81
CA LYS A 204 -1.67 -26.95 18.17
C LYS A 204 -0.22 -27.49 18.16
N GLY A 205 0.74 -26.64 18.51
CA GLY A 205 2.18 -26.97 18.51
C GLY A 205 2.98 -26.43 17.32
N GLU A 206 2.35 -25.81 16.31
CA GLU A 206 3.03 -25.03 15.27
C GLU A 206 3.34 -23.61 15.78
N ASP A 207 4.54 -23.13 15.48
CA ASP A 207 4.91 -21.73 15.60
C ASP A 207 4.63 -20.96 14.30
N ASN A 208 4.79 -19.64 14.38
CA ASN A 208 4.60 -18.76 13.24
C ASN A 208 5.60 -19.01 12.08
N SER A 209 6.73 -19.69 12.30
CA SER A 209 7.71 -19.96 11.24
C SER A 209 7.10 -20.78 10.10
N SER A 210 6.24 -21.75 10.43
CA SER A 210 5.48 -22.54 9.46
C SER A 210 4.50 -21.70 8.62
N ILE A 211 3.95 -20.62 9.20
CA ILE A 211 3.03 -19.70 8.53
C ILE A 211 3.81 -18.87 7.51
N PHE A 212 4.93 -18.26 7.92
CA PHE A 212 5.76 -17.45 7.03
C PHE A 212 6.44 -18.29 5.94
N ALA A 213 6.86 -19.52 6.22
CA ALA A 213 7.39 -20.42 5.18
C ALA A 213 6.37 -20.66 4.04
N ARG A 214 5.08 -20.81 4.38
CA ARG A 214 3.99 -20.96 3.39
C ARG A 214 3.69 -19.68 2.61
N LEU A 215 4.12 -18.52 3.11
CA LEU A 215 3.86 -17.20 2.51
C LEU A 215 5.06 -16.67 1.73
N GLY A 216 6.28 -17.18 1.98
CA GLY A 216 7.50 -16.76 1.29
C GLY A 216 7.38 -16.89 -0.22
N ASP A 217 6.90 -18.04 -0.71
CA ASP A 217 6.69 -18.29 -2.15
C ASP A 217 5.68 -17.33 -2.80
N VAL A 218 4.80 -16.72 -1.99
CA VAL A 218 3.70 -15.87 -2.45
C VAL A 218 4.05 -14.38 -2.37
N TYR A 219 5.07 -14.02 -1.59
CA TYR A 219 5.44 -12.63 -1.38
C TYR A 219 5.86 -11.95 -2.69
N ASP A 220 6.84 -12.51 -3.38
CA ASP A 220 7.36 -11.94 -4.64
C ASP A 220 6.29 -11.93 -5.73
N SER A 221 5.52 -13.01 -5.86
CA SER A 221 4.42 -13.07 -6.85
C SER A 221 3.31 -12.06 -6.56
N SER A 222 3.02 -11.75 -5.29
CA SER A 222 2.06 -10.71 -4.92
C SER A 222 2.56 -9.31 -5.26
N ILE A 223 3.86 -9.04 -5.09
CA ILE A 223 4.47 -7.77 -5.49
C ILE A 223 4.46 -7.62 -7.02
N GLU A 224 4.86 -8.64 -7.76
CA GLU A 224 4.85 -8.62 -9.23
C GLU A 224 3.44 -8.48 -9.80
N GLN A 225 2.45 -9.17 -9.23
CA GLN A 225 1.05 -8.96 -9.59
C GLN A 225 0.61 -7.51 -9.33
N SER A 226 1.02 -6.92 -8.21
CA SER A 226 0.67 -5.54 -7.87
C SER A 226 1.27 -4.53 -8.85
N LYS A 227 2.53 -4.71 -9.23
CA LYS A 227 3.20 -3.92 -10.28
C LYS A 227 2.46 -4.04 -11.61
N SER A 228 2.01 -5.25 -11.98
CA SER A 228 1.29 -5.47 -13.24
C SER A 228 -0.01 -4.64 -13.34
N PHE A 229 -0.74 -4.44 -12.24
CA PHE A 229 -1.89 -3.54 -12.22
C PHE A 229 -1.48 -2.10 -12.51
N VAL A 230 -0.41 -1.62 -11.87
CA VAL A 230 0.07 -0.25 -12.05
C VAL A 230 0.56 -0.02 -13.48
N GLU A 231 1.33 -0.96 -14.03
CA GLU A 231 1.77 -0.93 -15.43
C GLU A 231 0.59 -0.88 -16.40
N HIS A 232 -0.47 -1.66 -16.13
CA HIS A 232 -1.69 -1.65 -16.93
C HIS A 232 -2.39 -0.28 -16.89
N PHE A 233 -2.50 0.34 -15.72
CA PHE A 233 -3.10 1.67 -15.58
C PHE A 233 -2.26 2.77 -16.24
N MET A 234 -0.94 2.71 -16.09
CA MET A 234 0.00 3.63 -16.76
C MET A 234 -0.07 3.48 -18.29
N THR A 235 -0.15 2.24 -18.78
CA THR A 235 -0.33 1.96 -20.22
C THR A 235 -1.64 2.53 -20.73
N THR A 236 -2.74 2.35 -19.98
CA THR A 236 -4.05 2.92 -20.31
C THR A 236 -3.98 4.45 -20.40
N CYS A 237 -3.36 5.11 -19.41
CA CYS A 237 -3.16 6.57 -19.44
C CYS A 237 -2.29 7.01 -20.65
N SER A 238 -1.27 6.24 -21.00
CA SER A 238 -0.42 6.53 -22.16
C SER A 238 -1.16 6.40 -23.50
N ILE A 239 -2.16 5.51 -23.59
CA ILE A 239 -3.03 5.40 -24.78
C ILE A 239 -3.92 6.64 -24.87
N ILE A 240 -4.58 7.02 -23.77
CA ILE A 240 -5.41 8.23 -23.68
C ILE A 240 -4.61 9.48 -24.07
N GLU A 241 -3.35 9.56 -23.68
CA GLU A 241 -2.44 10.64 -24.08
C GLU A 241 -2.29 10.73 -25.59
N ARG A 242 -2.08 9.60 -26.27
CA ARG A 242 -1.90 9.57 -27.73
C ARG A 242 -3.18 9.95 -28.47
N ASP A 243 -4.34 9.57 -27.95
CA ASP A 243 -5.65 9.86 -28.55
C ASP A 243 -6.10 11.33 -28.35
N HIS A 244 -5.37 12.10 -27.54
CA HIS A 244 -5.69 13.49 -27.20
C HIS A 244 -4.64 14.52 -27.64
N VAL A 245 -3.52 14.07 -28.23
CA VAL A 245 -2.51 14.88 -28.93
C VAL A 245 -2.93 15.08 -30.38
#